data_AF-A0A382BWD2-F1
#
_entry.id   AF-A0A382BWD2-F1
#
_cell.length_a   1.000
_cell.length_b   1.000
_cell.length_c   1.000
_cell.angle_alpha   90.00
_cell.angle_beta   90.00
_cell.angle_gamma   90.00
#
_symmetry.space_group_name_H-M   'P 1'
#
loop_
_entity.id
_entity.type
_entity.pdbx_description
1 polymer ?
#
loop_
_entity_poly.entity_id
_entity_poly.type
_entity_poly.pdbx_seq_one_letter_code
_entity_poly.pdbx_strand_id
1 'polypeptide(L)'
;MAEFTNHLILKMDEELPDQLAVLFFDVVNTIGPDDIVQTMEDSVMLHYVQDHIHNYEVNLTRSIQPEEGDKIAEALDDAMDYDFELEASTSIETDLVNG
;
A
#
# COMPACT_ATOMS: atom_id res chain seq x y z
N MET A 1 -8.15 22.67 -4.26
CA MET A 1 -7.35 21.86 -5.21
C MET A 1 -7.72 20.42 -4.91
N ALA A 2 -7.93 19.56 -5.91
CA ALA A 2 -8.14 18.15 -5.62
C ALA A 2 -6.82 17.59 -5.06
N GLU A 3 -6.85 17.06 -3.84
CA GLU A 3 -5.72 16.33 -3.29
C GLU A 3 -5.82 14.89 -3.81
N PHE A 4 -4.82 14.49 -4.58
CA PHE A 4 -4.73 13.14 -5.11
C PHE A 4 -3.86 12.36 -4.15
N THR A 5 -4.45 11.35 -3.51
CA THR A 5 -3.73 10.45 -2.63
C THR A 5 -3.44 9.17 -3.42
N ASN A 6 -2.19 8.75 -3.43
CA ASN A 6 -1.78 7.53 -4.12
C ASN A 6 -1.64 6.44 -3.06
N HIS A 7 -2.02 5.23 -3.42
CA HIS A 7 -2.11 4.12 -2.49
C HIS A 7 -1.51 2.88 -3.13
N LEU A 8 -0.76 2.13 -2.34
CA LEU A 8 -0.38 0.77 -2.67
C LEU A 8 -1.11 -0.18 -1.74
N ILE A 9 -1.87 -1.11 -2.30
CA ILE A 9 -2.77 -1.99 -1.58
C ILE A 9 -2.27 -3.43 -1.77
N LEU A 10 -1.91 -4.07 -0.68
CA LEU A 10 -1.65 -5.50 -0.62
C LEU A 10 -2.94 -6.23 -0.21
N LYS A 11 -3.43 -7.09 -1.09
CA LYS A 11 -4.67 -7.86 -0.90
C LYS A 11 -4.33 -9.31 -0.60
N MET A 12 -4.98 -9.85 0.43
CA MET A 12 -4.75 -11.20 0.95
C MET A 12 -6.09 -11.88 1.24
N ASP A 13 -6.20 -13.17 0.94
CA ASP A 13 -7.37 -13.97 1.33
C ASP A 13 -7.41 -14.25 2.84
N GLU A 14 -6.25 -14.26 3.50
CA GLU A 14 -6.12 -14.50 4.93
C GLU A 14 -5.45 -13.31 5.64
N GLU A 15 -5.71 -13.19 6.94
CA GLU A 15 -5.06 -12.16 7.76
C GLU A 15 -3.55 -12.38 7.83
N LEU A 16 -2.78 -11.35 7.47
CA LEU A 16 -1.35 -11.37 7.68
C LEU A 16 -1.01 -11.19 9.17
N PRO A 17 -0.05 -11.97 9.69
CA PRO A 17 0.58 -11.67 10.97
C PRO A 17 1.18 -10.26 10.95
N ASP A 18 1.12 -9.56 12.08
CA ASP A 18 1.67 -8.20 12.24
C ASP A 18 3.12 -8.07 11.71
N GLN A 19 3.94 -9.11 11.91
CA GLN A 19 5.32 -9.15 11.43
C GLN A 19 5.42 -9.07 9.90
N LEU A 20 4.54 -9.74 9.17
CA LEU A 20 4.50 -9.69 7.71
C LEU A 20 3.89 -8.39 7.21
N ALA A 21 2.93 -7.83 7.93
CA ALA A 21 2.39 -6.51 7.61
C ALA A 21 3.46 -5.42 7.74
N VAL A 22 4.31 -5.50 8.77
CA VAL A 22 5.49 -4.63 8.91
C VAL A 22 6.52 -4.88 7.81
N LEU A 23 6.77 -6.14 7.44
CA LEU A 23 7.66 -6.49 6.33
C LEU A 23 7.17 -5.85 5.02
N PHE A 24 5.87 -5.90 4.74
CA PHE A 24 5.29 -5.25 3.56
C PHE A 24 5.65 -3.76 3.51
N PHE A 25 5.41 -3.05 4.61
CA PHE A 25 5.78 -1.64 4.71
C PHE A 25 7.29 -1.41 4.50
N ASP A 26 8.14 -2.23 5.13
CA ASP A 26 9.60 -2.11 5.02
C ASP A 26 10.09 -2.35 3.59
N VAL A 27 9.51 -3.33 2.89
CA VAL A 27 9.80 -3.62 1.47
C VAL A 27 9.39 -2.45 0.59
N VAL A 28 8.20 -1.89 0.78
CA VAL A 28 7.75 -0.70 0.03
C VAL A 28 8.69 0.49 0.26
N ASN A 29 9.12 0.69 1.51
CA ASN A 29 10.02 1.79 1.87
C ASN A 29 11.48 1.58 1.40
N THR A 30 11.93 0.33 1.27
CA THR A 30 13.32 -0.01 0.93
C THR A 30 13.53 -0.24 -0.57
N ILE A 31 12.59 -0.92 -1.23
CA ILE A 31 12.64 -1.27 -2.65
C ILE A 31 11.97 -0.20 -3.51
N GLY A 32 10.95 0.45 -2.95
CA GLY A 32 10.33 1.59 -3.57
C GLY A 32 11.29 2.78 -3.70
N PRO A 33 10.91 3.78 -4.50
CA PRO A 33 11.71 4.99 -4.66
C PRO A 33 11.84 5.77 -3.35
N ASP A 34 12.96 6.47 -3.15
CA ASP A 34 13.16 7.35 -2.00
C ASP A 34 11.98 8.32 -1.82
N ASP A 35 11.55 8.53 -0.57
CA ASP A 35 10.43 9.38 -0.18
C ASP A 35 9.07 9.00 -0.84
N ILE A 36 8.90 7.77 -1.33
CA ILE A 36 7.62 7.32 -1.91
C ILE A 36 6.54 7.14 -0.86
N VAL A 37 6.92 6.69 0.34
CA VAL A 37 5.98 6.43 1.43
C VAL A 37 5.61 7.75 2.09
N GLN A 38 4.32 8.06 2.08
CA GLN A 38 3.79 9.21 2.79
C GLN A 38 3.52 8.83 4.25
N THR A 39 4.47 9.16 5.13
CA THR A 39 4.29 8.98 6.57
C THR A 39 3.30 10.03 7.10
N MET A 40 2.06 9.64 7.36
CA MET A 40 1.14 10.47 8.15
C MET A 40 1.47 10.32 9.64
N GLU A 41 1.27 11.39 10.43
CA GLU A 41 1.72 11.51 11.84
C GLU A 41 1.24 10.38 12.78
N ASP A 42 0.18 9.64 12.43
CA ASP A 42 -0.43 8.63 13.31
C ASP A 42 -0.50 7.21 12.72
N SER A 43 -0.33 7.02 11.41
CA SER A 43 -0.38 5.68 10.79
C SER A 43 0.28 5.66 9.42
N VAL A 44 1.17 4.68 9.23
CA VAL A 44 1.94 4.48 7.98
C VAL A 44 1.29 3.46 7.05
N MET A 45 0.37 2.65 7.58
CA MET A 45 -0.34 1.61 6.85
C MET A 45 -1.74 1.44 7.45
N LEU A 46 -2.76 1.37 6.60
CA LEU A 46 -4.15 1.14 6.96
C LEU A 46 -4.52 -0.32 6.68
N HIS A 47 -5.15 -0.99 7.65
CA HIS A 47 -5.67 -2.35 7.46
C HIS A 47 -7.20 -2.33 7.48
N TYR A 48 -7.83 -2.91 6.47
CA TYR A 48 -9.28 -3.10 6.43
C TYR A 48 -9.66 -4.39 5.68
N VAL A 49 -10.82 -4.95 6.00
CA VAL A 49 -11.35 -6.15 5.34
C VAL A 49 -12.53 -5.76 4.46
N GLN A 50 -12.47 -6.08 3.17
CA GLN A 50 -13.51 -5.83 2.19
C GLN A 50 -13.75 -7.11 1.38
N ASP A 51 -15.01 -7.53 1.24
CA ASP A 51 -15.37 -8.74 0.47
C ASP A 51 -14.59 -10.01 0.87
N HIS A 52 -14.32 -10.17 2.18
CA HIS A 52 -13.49 -11.24 2.75
C HIS A 52 -11.99 -11.19 2.40
N ILE A 53 -11.53 -10.12 1.77
CA ILE A 53 -10.13 -9.86 1.45
C ILE A 53 -9.55 -8.89 2.47
N HIS A 54 -8.40 -9.24 3.05
CA HIS A 54 -7.62 -8.38 3.91
C HIS A 54 -6.78 -7.43 3.05
N ASN A 55 -7.04 -6.13 3.18
CA ASN A 55 -6.36 -5.07 2.42
C ASN A 55 -5.42 -4.31 3.37
N TYR A 56 -4.15 -4.23 2.99
CA TYR A 56 -3.13 -3.45 3.68
C TYR A 56 -2.68 -2.33 2.75
N GLU A 57 -3.03 -1.11 3.11
CA GLU A 57 -2.87 0.07 2.26
C GLU A 57 -1.76 0.98 2.80
N VAL A 58 -0.83 1.36 1.94
CA VAL A 58 0.24 2.32 2.22
C VAL A 58 0.01 3.56 1.38
N ASN A 59 -0.03 4.72 2.05
CA ASN A 59 -0.12 6.01 1.37
C ASN A 59 1.21 6.35 0.70
N LEU A 60 1.13 6.83 -0.53
CA LEU A 60 2.27 7.19 -1.36
C LEU A 60 2.23 8.67 -1.73
N THR A 61 3.39 9.29 -1.77
CA THR A 61 3.58 10.71 -2.17
C THR A 61 3.33 10.93 -3.66
N ARG A 62 3.47 9.87 -4.48
CA ARG A 62 3.16 9.85 -5.92
C ARG A 62 2.70 8.47 -6.36
N SER A 63 2.14 8.39 -7.57
CA SER A 63 1.81 7.11 -8.18
C SER A 63 3.08 6.26 -8.40
N ILE A 64 2.99 4.98 -8.06
CA ILE A 64 4.01 3.98 -8.38
C ILE A 64 3.92 3.62 -9.87
N GLN A 65 5.06 3.56 -10.54
CA GLN A 65 5.12 3.05 -11.90
C GLN A 65 5.04 1.51 -11.91
N PRO A 66 4.57 0.90 -13.01
CA PRO A 66 4.51 -0.56 -13.12
C PRO A 66 5.84 -1.24 -12.79
N GLU A 67 6.97 -0.70 -13.28
CA GLU A 67 8.31 -1.23 -12.99
C GLU A 67 8.75 -1.13 -11.52
N GLU A 68 8.17 -0.19 -10.76
CA GLU A 68 8.44 0.00 -9.34
C GLU A 68 7.56 -0.97 -8.52
N GLY A 69 6.29 -1.10 -8.92
CA GLY A 69 5.36 -2.07 -8.35
C GLY A 69 5.82 -3.51 -8.55
N ASP A 70 6.31 -3.85 -9.75
CA ASP A 70 6.84 -5.18 -10.06
C ASP A 70 8.02 -5.56 -9.16
N LYS A 71 8.93 -4.62 -8.86
CA LYS A 71 10.07 -4.87 -7.95
C LYS A 71 9.62 -5.07 -6.52
N ILE A 72 8.62 -4.31 -6.07
CA ILE A 72 8.04 -4.46 -4.74
C ILE A 72 7.36 -5.82 -4.65
N ALA A 73 6.54 -6.20 -5.64
CA ALA A 73 5.90 -7.50 -5.69
C ALA A 73 6.93 -8.65 -5.69
N GLU A 74 7.97 -8.57 -6.52
CA GLU A 74 9.03 -9.59 -6.56
C GLU A 74 9.75 -9.71 -5.20
N ALA A 75 10.05 -8.58 -4.54
CA ALA A 75 10.68 -8.58 -3.23
C ALA A 75 9.77 -9.12 -2.13
N LEU A 76 8.46 -8.88 -2.23
CA LEU A 76 7.48 -9.48 -1.33
C LEU A 76 7.41 -10.98 -1.55
N ASP A 77 7.27 -11.45 -2.79
CA ASP A 77 7.23 -12.88 -3.15
C ASP A 77 8.45 -13.65 -2.64
N ASP A 78 9.65 -13.06 -2.71
CA ASP A 78 10.87 -13.67 -2.15
C ASP A 78 10.89 -13.67 -0.61
N ALA A 79 10.27 -12.66 0.02
CA ALA A 79 10.29 -12.48 1.47
C ALA A 79 9.12 -13.17 2.20
N MET A 80 7.99 -13.39 1.53
CA MET A 80 6.78 -13.99 2.09
C MET A 80 6.25 -15.12 1.20
N ASP A 81 6.12 -16.32 1.77
CA ASP A 81 5.56 -17.50 1.07
C ASP A 81 4.03 -17.50 1.16
N TYR A 82 3.40 -16.40 0.74
CA TYR A 82 1.94 -16.23 0.75
C TYR A 82 1.44 -15.80 -0.62
N ASP A 83 0.24 -16.24 -0.98
CA ASP A 83 -0.44 -15.73 -2.17
C ASP A 83 -0.99 -14.33 -1.87
N PHE A 84 -0.55 -13.34 -2.65
CA PHE A 84 -0.95 -11.94 -2.49
C PHE A 84 -1.20 -11.28 -3.84
N GLU A 85 -2.06 -10.26 -3.84
CA GLU A 85 -2.25 -9.37 -4.99
C GLU A 85 -1.83 -7.95 -4.61
N LEU A 86 -1.00 -7.33 -5.43
CA LEU A 86 -0.54 -5.95 -5.25
C LEU A 86 -1.26 -5.03 -6.24
N GLU A 87 -1.96 -4.02 -5.73
CA GLU A 87 -2.70 -3.05 -6.52
C GLU A 87 -2.22 -1.62 -6.23
N ALA A 88 -1.89 -0.87 -7.28
CA ALA A 88 -1.64 0.56 -7.19
C ALA A 88 -2.93 1.32 -7.54
N SER A 89 -3.37 2.21 -6.64
CA SER A 89 -4.60 2.99 -6.80
C SER A 89 -4.34 4.48 -6.57
N THR A 90 -5.11 5.34 -7.23
CA THR A 90 -5.09 6.78 -7.00
C THR A 90 -6.50 7.21 -6.62
N SER A 91 -6.66 7.65 -5.37
CA SER A 91 -7.91 8.19 -4.86
C SER A 91 -7.92 9.70 -5.03
N ILE A 92 -9.09 10.24 -5.33
CA ILE A 92 -9.31 11.69 -5.28
C ILE A 92 -9.94 11.98 -3.92
N GLU A 93 -9.19 12.60 -3.02
CA GLU A 93 -9.78 13.28 -1.87
C GLU A 93 -10.48 14.54 -2.41
N THR A 94 -11.70 14.33 -2.89
CA THR A 94 -12.60 15.44 -3.13
C THR A 94 -13.11 15.81 -1.75
N ASP A 95 -12.62 16.93 -1.23
CA ASP A 95 -13.23 17.62 -0.09
C ASP A 95 -14.71 17.81 -0.43
N LEU A 96 -15.56 16.86 -0.01
CA LEU A 96 -17.00 16.99 -0.03
C LEU A 96 -17.35 17.96 1.10
N VAL A 97 -16.94 19.21 0.94
CA VAL A 97 -17.61 20.37 1.51
C VAL A 97 -19.05 20.28 1.03
N ASN A 98 -19.87 19.64 1.85
CA ASN A 98 -21.31 19.72 1.81
C ASN A 98 -21.66 21.21 1.93
N GLY A 99 -21.99 21.83 0.79
CA GLY A 99 -22.61 23.14 0.70
C GLY A 99 -24.08 23.00 0.32
#